data_AF-A0A3B4X6Z6-F1
#
_entry.id   AF-A0A3B4X6Z6-F1
#
_cell.length_a   1.000
_cell.length_b   1.000
_cell.length_c   1.000
_cell.angle_alpha   90.00
_cell.angle_beta   90.00
_cell.angle_gamma   90.00
#
_symmetry.space_group_name_H-M   'P 1'
#
loop_
_entity.id
_entity.type
_entity.pdbx_description
1 polymer ?
#
loop_
_entity_poly.entity_id
_entity_poly.type
_entity_poly.pdbx_seq_one_letter_code
_entity_poly.pdbx_strand_id
1 'polypeptide(L)' 'GSGLGPGSDSGFSLNNPLHQVLVARYSEPDLTVDFDNFVGCLVRLETMFNTFNTLDKDDSGTVELNIMEWLNVSLL' A
#
# COMPACT_ATOMS: atom_id res chain seq x y z
N GLY A 1 -20.13 -15.24 -28.58
CA GLY A 1 -18.67 -15.14 -28.81
C GLY A 1 -18.39 -13.72 -29.18
N SER A 2 -17.37 -13.04 -28.65
CA SER A 2 -16.05 -13.50 -28.21
C SER A 2 -15.44 -12.31 -27.46
N GLY A 3 -14.59 -12.38 -26.44
CA GLY A 3 -14.02 -13.44 -25.63
C GLY A 3 -13.28 -12.69 -24.51
N LEU A 4 -13.51 -13.06 -23.25
CA LEU A 4 -12.75 -12.55 -22.12
C LEU A 4 -11.36 -13.20 -22.17
N GLY A 5 -10.33 -12.39 -22.39
CA GLY A 5 -8.93 -12.83 -22.33
C GLY A 5 -8.51 -13.14 -20.90
N PRO A 6 -7.57 -14.09 -20.70
CA PRO A 6 -7.13 -14.48 -19.36
C PRO A 6 -6.18 -13.41 -18.79
N GLY A 7 -6.44 -12.98 -17.56
CA GLY A 7 -5.52 -12.13 -16.80
C GLY A 7 -5.96 -10.67 -16.72
N SER A 8 -7.12 -10.40 -16.13
CA SER A 8 -7.23 -9.18 -15.33
C SER A 8 -6.23 -9.33 -14.20
N ASP A 9 -5.12 -8.60 -14.24
CA ASP A 9 -4.19 -8.49 -13.12
C ASP A 9 -4.97 -7.93 -11.92
N SER A 10 -5.51 -8.84 -11.11
CA SER A 10 -6.10 -8.54 -9.82
C SER A 10 -4.94 -8.27 -8.87
N GLY A 11 -4.40 -7.06 -8.92
CA GLY A 11 -3.28 -6.62 -8.12
C GLY A 11 -3.18 -5.10 -8.10
N PHE A 12 -2.69 -4.54 -7.00
CA PHE A 12 -2.42 -3.11 -6.88
C PHE A 12 -1.39 -2.69 -7.93
N SER A 13 -1.73 -1.73 -8.80
CA SER A 13 -0.74 -1.08 -9.66
C SER A 13 0.08 -0.10 -8.83
N LEU A 14 1.12 -0.61 -8.17
CA LEU A 14 2.00 0.21 -7.34
C LEU A 14 2.99 0.97 -8.23
N ASN A 15 3.04 2.30 -8.06
CA ASN A 15 4.06 3.12 -8.71
C ASN A 15 5.47 2.66 -8.29
N ASN A 16 6.43 2.76 -9.21
CA ASN A 16 7.83 2.33 -9.03
C ASN A 16 8.49 2.77 -7.68
N PRO A 17 8.21 3.96 -7.12
CA PRO A 17 8.70 4.35 -5.80
C PRO A 17 8.16 3.52 -4.64
N LEU A 18 6.89 3.08 -4.70
CA LEU A 18 6.31 2.21 -3.67
C LEU A 18 6.99 0.84 -3.70
N HIS A 19 7.26 0.28 -4.88
CA HIS A 19 8.06 -0.95 -5.01
C HIS A 19 9.44 -0.81 -4.33
N GLN A 20 10.14 0.31 -4.55
CA GLN A 20 11.44 0.53 -3.92
C GLN A 20 11.35 0.64 -2.39
N VAL A 21 10.32 1.29 -1.85
CA VAL A 21 10.08 1.38 -0.41
C VAL A 21 9.76 0.00 0.19
N LEU A 22 9.00 -0.83 -0.53
CA LEU A 22 8.68 -2.18 -0.11
C LEU A 22 9.92 -3.07 -0.06
N VAL A 23 10.72 -3.07 -1.12
CA VAL A 23 11.99 -3.81 -1.16
C VAL A 23 12.90 -3.32 -0.02
N ALA A 24 13.13 -2.02 0.10
CA ALA A 24 14.02 -1.48 1.13
C ALA A 24 13.60 -1.75 2.58
N ARG A 25 12.31 -1.99 2.85
CA ARG A 25 11.77 -2.18 4.21
C ARG A 25 11.50 -3.64 4.58
N TYR A 26 11.16 -4.48 3.62
CA TYR A 26 10.70 -5.85 3.88
C TYR A 26 11.59 -6.93 3.25
N SER A 27 12.60 -6.57 2.45
CA SER A 27 13.55 -7.55 1.92
C SER A 27 14.63 -7.91 2.92
N GLU A 28 15.00 -9.18 2.90
CA GLU A 28 16.21 -9.70 3.51
C GLU A 28 17.46 -9.18 2.80
N PRO A 29 18.67 -9.34 3.37
CA PRO A 29 19.92 -8.87 2.76
C PRO A 29 20.22 -9.48 1.38
N ASP A 30 19.62 -10.62 1.05
CA ASP A 30 19.72 -11.29 -0.24
C ASP A 30 18.66 -10.84 -1.26
N LEU A 31 17.90 -9.78 -0.92
CA LEU A 31 16.81 -9.20 -1.72
C LEU A 31 15.59 -10.12 -1.88
N THR A 32 15.51 -11.21 -1.11
CA THR A 32 14.30 -12.01 -1.02
C THR A 32 13.33 -11.40 0.01
N VAL A 33 12.05 -11.72 -0.13
CA VAL A 33 11.02 -11.32 0.83
C VAL A 33 10.31 -12.59 1.29
N ASP A 34 10.44 -12.89 2.58
CA ASP A 34 9.72 -14.01 3.18
C ASP A 34 8.21 -13.78 3.13
N PHE A 35 7.44 -14.87 3.05
CA PHE A 35 5.99 -14.78 2.89
C PHE A 35 5.31 -13.95 3.99
N ASP A 36 5.77 -14.07 5.24
CA ASP A 36 5.23 -13.29 6.37
C ASP A 36 5.49 -11.79 6.21
N ASN A 37 6.68 -11.41 5.73
CA ASN A 37 7.03 -10.01 5.43
C ASN A 37 6.22 -9.48 4.24
N PHE A 38 5.99 -10.30 3.22
CA PHE A 38 5.15 -9.94 2.06
C PHE A 38 3.69 -9.72 2.47
N VAL A 39 3.10 -10.66 3.23
CA VAL A 39 1.72 -10.53 3.72
C VAL A 39 1.60 -9.34 4.68
N GLY A 40 2.54 -9.17 5.61
CA GLY A 40 2.57 -8.03 6.53
C GLY A 40 2.66 -6.68 5.79
N CYS A 41 3.46 -6.63 4.74
CA CYS A 41 3.54 -5.49 3.83
C CYS A 41 2.19 -5.17 3.17
N LEU A 42 1.51 -6.18 2.60
CA LEU A 42 0.22 -5.98 1.94
C LEU A 42 -0.87 -5.51 2.91
N VAL A 43 -0.96 -6.12 4.10
CA VAL A 43 -1.93 -5.74 5.13
C VAL A 43 -1.70 -4.30 5.59
N ARG A 44 -0.44 -3.90 5.79
CA ARG A 44 -0.10 -2.52 6.15
C ARG A 44 -0.49 -1.54 5.05
N LEU A 45 -0.22 -1.88 3.80
CA LEU A 45 -0.54 -1.05 2.65
C LEU A 45 -2.06 -0.89 2.48
N GLU A 46 -2.83 -1.97 2.59
CA GLU A 46 -4.29 -1.95 2.60
C GLU A 46 -4.83 -1.06 3.74
N THR A 47 -4.26 -1.19 4.94
CA THR A 47 -4.65 -0.35 6.09
C THR A 47 -4.39 1.13 5.84
N MET A 48 -3.25 1.48 5.22
CA MET A 48 -2.92 2.86 4.86
C MET A 48 -3.91 3.43 3.84
N PHE A 49 -4.25 2.67 2.79
CA PHE A 49 -5.24 3.09 1.80
C PHE A 49 -6.63 3.27 2.42
N ASN A 50 -7.09 2.33 3.24
CA ASN A 50 -8.38 2.43 3.92
C ASN A 50 -8.44 3.62 4.88
N THR A 51 -7.36 3.87 5.62
CA THR A 51 -7.23 5.03 6.51
C THR A 51 -7.26 6.33 5.71
N PHE A 52 -6.52 6.41 4.61
CA PHE A 52 -6.52 7.57 3.73
C PHE A 52 -7.91 7.87 3.16
N ASN A 53 -8.58 6.86 2.58
CA ASN A 53 -9.93 7.01 2.03
C ASN A 53 -10.97 7.42 3.09
N THR A 54 -10.76 7.03 4.35
CA THR A 54 -11.64 7.44 5.46
C THR A 54 -11.44 8.91 5.85
N LEU A 55 -10.21 9.42 5.69
CA LEU A 55 -9.83 10.78 6.01
C LEU A 55 -10.13 11.76 4.85
N ASP A 56 -9.95 11.32 3.60
CA ASP A 56 -10.22 12.08 2.37
C ASP A 56 -11.72 12.09 2.02
N LYS A 57 -12.50 12.81 2.84
CA LYS A 57 -13.97 12.80 2.74
C LYS A 57 -14.52 13.52 1.51
N ASP A 58 -13.73 14.37 0.89
CA ASP A 58 -14.11 15.16 -0.29
C ASP A 58 -13.53 14.61 -1.60
N ASP A 59 -12.86 13.45 -1.55
CA ASP A 59 -12.22 12.79 -2.71
C ASP A 59 -11.25 13.75 -3.41
N SER A 60 -10.56 14.58 -2.63
CA SER A 60 -9.62 15.59 -3.12
C SER A 60 -8.28 14.96 -3.54
N GLY A 61 -8.00 13.74 -3.07
CA GLY A 61 -6.70 13.09 -3.17
C GLY A 61 -5.67 13.64 -2.17
N THR A 62 -6.10 14.45 -1.18
CA THR A 62 -5.24 15.05 -0.17
C THR A 62 -5.89 15.00 1.21
N VAL A 63 -5.09 14.89 2.27
CA VAL A 63 -5.57 14.89 3.66
C VAL A 63 -4.74 15.88 4.48
N GLU A 64 -5.42 16.75 5.22
CA GLU A 64 -4.79 17.66 6.19
C GLU A 64 -4.86 17.05 7.60
N LEU A 65 -3.70 16.96 8.27
CA LEU A 65 -3.57 16.37 9.60
C LEU A 65 -2.84 17.33 10.53
N ASN A 66 -3.31 17.43 11.78
CA ASN A 66 -2.51 18.03 12.84
C ASN A 66 -1.40 17.06 13.31
N ILE A 67 -0.48 17.54 14.14
CA ILE A 67 0.69 16.75 14.58
C ILE A 67 0.30 15.44 15.28
N MET A 68 -0.76 15.43 16.08
CA MET A 68 -1.20 14.23 16.80
C MET A 68 -1.85 13.22 15.86
N GLU A 69 -2.64 13.69 14.91
CA GLU A 69 -3.24 12.85 13.88
C GLU A 69 -2.17 12.23 12.98
N TRP A 70 -1.18 13.03 12.55
CA TRP A 70 -0.04 12.54 11.77
C TRP A 70 0.76 11.49 12.54
N LEU A 71 1.05 11.70 13.83
CA LEU A 71 1.72 10.71 14.68
C LEU A 71 0.92 9.41 14.78
N ASN A 72 -0.40 9.49 14.96
CA ASN A 72 -1.26 8.31 15.04
C ASN A 72 -1.27 7.53 13.72
N VAL A 73 -1.36 8.20 12.57
CA VAL A 73 -1.41 7.54 11.25
C VAL A 73 -0.05 6.96 10.84
N SER A 74 1.06 7.63 11.20
CA SER A 74 2.40 7.18 10.85
C SER A 74 2.91 6.00 11.69
N LEU A 75 2.39 5.84 12.91
CA LEU A 75 2.74 4.78 13.85
C LEU A 75 1.78 3.57 13.82
N LEU A 76 0.72 3.62 13.01
CA LEU A 76 0.02 2.40 12.55
C LEU A 76 1.03 1.42 11.96
#